data_AF-A0A8T7HTR7-F1
#
_entry.id   AF-A0A8T7HTR7-F1
#
_cell.length_a   1.000
_cell.length_b   1.000
_cell.length_c   1.000
_cell.angle_alpha   90.00
_cell.angle_beta   90.00
_cell.angle_gamma   90.00
#
_symmetry.space_group_name_H-M   'P 1'
#
loop_
_entity.id
_entity.type
_entity.pdbx_description
1 polymer ?
#
loop_
_entity_poly.entity_id
_entity_poly.type
_entity_poly.pdbx_seq_one_letter_code
_entity_poly.pdbx_strand_id
1 'polypeptide(L)'
;MKKYFAIFFLLLLVSACTEEQVKPGVDTTPDTDLATDLSLQSGSGEMKKFSSAEEVSAFLQKNAAASGNNYGYDGRSFGGVDMALAESSKSSMVPSAGMAQDDGASDYSTTNIQVEGVDEPDFIKNDGKYIYTLSNSQLVIVKAYPATAAEILSKTEIEGYPTEMFLSGDKVIIFVTRGDEELGFETYDAIPRQIYRQKAHILIYDVSNKDDPELVEDIDAKGYYVAARIIGDHVYIVS
;
A
#
# COMPACT_ATOMS: atom_id res chain seq x y z
N MET A 1 47.74 -25.08 -35.11
CA MET A 1 47.29 -25.74 -36.37
C MET A 1 46.38 -26.91 -36.00
N LYS A 2 45.22 -26.97 -36.66
CA LYS A 2 44.12 -27.93 -36.47
C LYS A 2 44.57 -29.39 -36.61
N LYS A 3 43.90 -30.30 -35.89
CA LYS A 3 43.26 -31.51 -36.44
C LYS A 3 42.27 -32.11 -35.45
N TYR A 4 41.09 -32.40 -35.97
CA TYR A 4 39.85 -32.82 -35.32
C TYR A 4 39.83 -34.33 -35.08
N PHE A 5 39.16 -34.79 -34.02
CA PHE A 5 38.57 -36.13 -34.01
C PHE A 5 37.17 -36.04 -33.40
N ALA A 6 36.18 -36.36 -34.23
CA ALA A 6 34.77 -36.41 -33.90
C ALA A 6 34.41 -37.81 -33.39
N ILE A 7 33.66 -37.91 -32.30
CA ILE A 7 32.86 -39.11 -32.01
C ILE A 7 31.45 -38.63 -31.64
N PHE A 8 30.55 -38.96 -32.56
CA PHE A 8 29.10 -38.83 -32.52
C PHE A 8 28.57 -40.00 -31.67
N PHE A 9 27.76 -39.75 -30.65
CA PHE A 9 26.90 -40.80 -30.08
C PHE A 9 25.48 -40.28 -29.94
N LEU A 10 24.71 -40.59 -30.99
CA LEU A 10 23.27 -40.50 -31.10
C LEU A 10 22.70 -41.74 -30.41
N LEU A 11 21.89 -41.58 -29.34
CA LEU A 11 21.04 -42.65 -28.85
C LEU A 11 19.58 -42.24 -29.05
N LEU A 12 18.95 -42.93 -29.99
CA LEU A 12 17.59 -42.77 -30.47
C LEU A 12 16.82 -43.99 -29.93
N LEU A 13 15.92 -43.79 -28.96
CA LEU A 13 14.98 -44.82 -28.52
C LEU A 13 13.59 -44.43 -29.02
N VAL A 14 13.21 -45.08 -30.11
CA VAL A 14 11.83 -45.14 -30.62
C VAL A 14 11.21 -46.41 -30.05
N SER A 15 10.06 -46.27 -29.39
CA SER A 15 9.08 -47.36 -29.27
C SER A 15 7.69 -46.77 -29.48
N ALA A 16 7.16 -46.96 -30.69
CA ALA A 16 5.72 -47.02 -30.97
C ALA A 16 5.21 -48.41 -30.48
N CYS A 17 3.94 -48.76 -30.29
CA CYS A 17 2.58 -48.24 -30.53
C CYS A 17 1.78 -48.57 -29.24
N THR A 18 0.59 -48.03 -28.94
CA THR A 18 -0.69 -48.44 -29.53
C THR A 18 -1.79 -47.43 -29.26
N GLU A 19 -2.50 -47.11 -30.34
CA GLU A 19 -3.73 -46.34 -30.44
C GLU A 19 -4.90 -47.31 -30.26
N GLU A 20 -5.71 -47.14 -29.21
CA GLU A 20 -6.98 -47.86 -29.06
C GLU A 20 -8.13 -46.95 -29.50
N GLN A 21 -8.87 -47.46 -30.48
CA GLN A 21 -10.02 -46.88 -31.12
C GLN A 21 -11.22 -46.89 -30.15
N VAL A 22 -11.80 -45.73 -29.85
CA VAL A 22 -13.14 -45.65 -29.25
C VAL A 22 -14.13 -45.23 -30.34
N LYS A 23 -15.08 -46.12 -30.64
CA LYS A 23 -16.26 -45.88 -31.49
C LYS A 23 -17.53 -46.28 -30.71
N PRO A 24 -18.74 -45.87 -31.15
CA PRO A 24 -19.59 -44.97 -30.40
C PRO A 24 -20.92 -45.61 -29.93
N GLY A 25 -21.56 -44.97 -28.94
CA GLY A 25 -22.95 -45.16 -28.52
C GLY A 25 -23.20 -44.23 -27.33
N VAL A 26 -23.91 -43.09 -27.46
CA VAL A 26 -25.39 -42.95 -27.53
C VAL A 26 -26.00 -43.63 -26.30
N ASP A 27 -26.65 -42.97 -25.35
CA ASP A 27 -27.65 -41.88 -25.38
C ASP A 27 -27.73 -41.37 -23.91
N THR A 28 -28.05 -40.12 -23.54
CA THR A 28 -29.14 -39.24 -23.97
C THR A 28 -28.81 -37.77 -23.71
N THR A 29 -28.90 -36.95 -24.75
CA THR A 29 -29.09 -35.47 -24.72
C THR A 29 -30.54 -35.14 -24.25
N PRO A 30 -31.04 -33.87 -24.15
CA PRO A 30 -30.50 -32.62 -24.69
C PRO A 30 -30.64 -31.32 -23.86
N ASP A 31 -29.77 -30.37 -24.21
CA ASP A 31 -29.95 -28.92 -24.42
C ASP A 31 -30.74 -28.01 -23.43
N THR A 32 -30.38 -26.72 -23.56
CA THR A 32 -31.05 -25.49 -23.10
C THR A 32 -30.86 -25.16 -21.60
N ASP A 33 -30.31 -24.02 -21.17
CA ASP A 33 -30.46 -22.66 -21.71
C ASP A 33 -29.24 -21.76 -21.46
N LEU A 34 -28.91 -20.96 -22.49
CA LEU A 34 -28.49 -19.59 -22.30
C LEU A 34 -29.67 -18.81 -21.70
N ALA A 35 -29.56 -18.39 -20.44
CA ALA A 35 -29.93 -17.05 -19.94
C ALA A 35 -30.22 -17.10 -18.43
N THR A 36 -29.82 -16.00 -17.78
CA THR A 36 -30.38 -15.49 -16.52
C THR A 36 -30.18 -16.33 -15.26
N ASP A 37 -29.11 -16.03 -14.52
CA ASP A 37 -29.35 -15.29 -13.28
C ASP A 37 -28.23 -14.26 -13.06
N LEU A 38 -28.53 -13.04 -13.51
CA LEU A 38 -27.80 -11.84 -13.15
C LEU A 38 -28.48 -11.30 -11.87
N SER A 39 -28.29 -11.98 -10.74
CA SER A 39 -28.69 -11.44 -9.45
C SER A 39 -27.46 -10.86 -8.74
N LEU A 40 -27.29 -9.53 -8.89
CA LEU A 40 -26.56 -8.72 -7.93
C LEU A 40 -27.33 -8.76 -6.61
N GLN A 41 -27.17 -9.84 -5.84
CA GLN A 41 -27.54 -9.84 -4.44
C GLN A 41 -26.44 -9.16 -3.64
N SER A 42 -26.71 -7.89 -3.32
CA SER A 42 -26.17 -7.24 -2.15
C SER A 42 -26.42 -8.14 -0.93
N GLY A 43 -25.36 -8.76 -0.39
CA GLY A 43 -25.47 -9.66 0.75
C GLY A 43 -24.18 -10.42 1.08
N SER A 44 -23.54 -10.02 2.17
CA SER A 44 -22.35 -10.60 2.84
C SER A 44 -21.01 -10.45 2.09
N GLY A 45 -20.16 -9.55 2.60
CA GLY A 45 -18.76 -9.42 2.22
C GLY A 45 -17.90 -10.55 2.76
N GLU A 46 -18.10 -11.77 2.26
CA GLU A 46 -17.13 -12.85 2.48
C GLU A 46 -16.05 -12.77 1.40
N MET A 47 -14.85 -12.36 1.81
CA MET A 47 -13.66 -12.42 0.97
C MET A 47 -13.35 -13.88 0.64
N LYS A 48 -13.16 -14.18 -0.65
CA LYS A 48 -12.68 -15.49 -1.08
C LYS A 48 -11.27 -15.72 -0.52
N LYS A 49 -11.10 -16.81 0.23
CA LYS A 49 -9.77 -17.29 0.66
C LYS A 49 -9.13 -18.10 -0.47
N PHE A 50 -7.84 -17.89 -0.69
CA PHE A 50 -7.06 -18.61 -1.70
C PHE A 50 -6.11 -19.59 -1.01
N SER A 51 -5.99 -20.78 -1.60
CA SER A 51 -5.17 -21.87 -1.04
C SER A 51 -3.77 -21.94 -1.65
N SER A 52 -3.50 -21.19 -2.73
CA SER A 52 -2.20 -21.13 -3.40
C SER A 52 -2.01 -19.82 -4.17
N ALA A 53 -0.76 -19.46 -4.43
CA ALA A 53 -0.40 -18.28 -5.24
C ALA A 53 -0.91 -18.39 -6.69
N GLU A 54 -1.02 -19.59 -7.23
CA GLU A 54 -1.58 -19.87 -8.55
C GLU A 54 -3.08 -19.54 -8.62
N GLU A 55 -3.81 -19.81 -7.53
CA GLU A 55 -5.24 -19.51 -7.43
C GLU A 55 -5.49 -17.98 -7.39
N VAL A 56 -4.61 -17.24 -6.71
CA VAL A 56 -4.65 -15.76 -6.68
C VAL A 56 -4.36 -15.20 -8.08
N SER A 57 -3.32 -15.69 -8.75
CA SER A 57 -2.95 -15.21 -10.08
C SER A 57 -4.05 -15.44 -11.10
N ALA A 58 -4.67 -16.63 -11.09
CA ALA A 58 -5.79 -16.96 -11.96
C ALA A 58 -7.03 -16.09 -11.68
N PHE A 59 -7.33 -15.81 -10.40
CA PHE A 59 -8.43 -14.93 -10.02
C PHE A 59 -8.20 -13.48 -10.47
N LEU A 60 -7.00 -12.95 -10.27
CA LEU A 60 -6.65 -11.59 -10.71
C LEU A 60 -6.69 -11.46 -12.23
N GLN A 61 -6.15 -12.43 -12.97
CA GLN A 61 -6.21 -12.43 -14.43
C GLN A 61 -7.66 -12.50 -14.95
N LYS A 62 -8.50 -13.33 -14.32
CA LYS A 62 -9.91 -13.47 -14.68
C LYS A 62 -10.71 -12.17 -14.43
N ASN A 63 -10.40 -11.45 -13.35
CA ASN A 63 -11.11 -10.24 -12.97
C ASN A 63 -10.50 -8.95 -13.54
N ALA A 64 -9.24 -8.98 -13.98
CA ALA A 64 -8.61 -7.87 -14.70
C ALA A 64 -9.31 -7.56 -16.02
N ALA A 65 -9.92 -8.57 -16.67
CA ALA A 65 -10.72 -8.37 -17.88
C ALA A 65 -12.13 -7.80 -17.62
N ALA A 66 -12.61 -7.80 -16.37
CA ALA A 66 -13.93 -7.29 -15.98
C ALA A 66 -13.90 -5.83 -15.53
N SER A 67 -12.71 -5.27 -15.25
CA SER A 67 -12.53 -3.84 -14.98
C SER A 67 -12.03 -3.14 -16.26
N GLY A 68 -12.94 -2.99 -17.22
CA GLY A 68 -12.70 -2.11 -18.35
C GLY A 68 -12.57 -0.67 -17.84
N ASN A 69 -11.43 -0.05 -18.15
CA ASN A 69 -11.08 1.35 -17.91
C ASN A 69 -12.28 2.31 -17.87
N ASN A 70 -12.39 3.06 -16.77
CA ASN A 70 -12.99 4.39 -16.80
C ASN A 70 -12.19 5.35 -15.91
N TYR A 71 -10.98 5.71 -16.37
CA TYR A 71 -10.31 6.92 -15.91
C TYR A 71 -11.01 8.13 -16.53
N GLY A 72 -12.14 8.50 -15.93
CA GLY A 72 -12.85 9.75 -16.19
C GLY A 72 -12.46 10.76 -15.13
N TYR A 73 -11.60 11.70 -15.51
CA TYR A 73 -11.32 12.92 -14.77
C TYR A 73 -12.62 13.76 -14.76
N ASP A 74 -13.31 13.84 -13.63
CA ASP A 74 -14.23 14.96 -13.40
C ASP A 74 -14.19 15.38 -11.92
N GLY A 75 -13.56 16.52 -11.70
CA GLY A 75 -13.58 17.18 -10.41
C GLY A 75 -14.88 17.94 -10.26
N ARG A 76 -15.66 17.62 -9.23
CA ARG A 76 -16.44 18.56 -8.39
C ARG A 76 -17.32 17.82 -7.39
N SER A 77 -17.25 18.30 -6.15
CA SER A 77 -18.35 18.31 -5.17
C SER A 77 -18.70 16.99 -4.46
N PHE A 78 -17.97 16.67 -3.39
CA PHE A 78 -18.54 15.89 -2.29
C PHE A 78 -19.35 16.84 -1.39
N GLY A 79 -20.60 17.07 -1.79
CA GLY A 79 -21.62 17.71 -0.97
C GLY A 79 -22.70 16.70 -0.61
N GLY A 80 -22.93 16.51 0.68
CA GLY A 80 -24.17 15.95 1.22
C GLY A 80 -24.22 14.44 1.38
N VAL A 81 -23.72 13.93 2.50
CA VAL A 81 -24.38 12.80 3.18
C VAL A 81 -24.69 13.23 4.61
N ASP A 82 -25.98 13.33 4.90
CA ASP A 82 -26.52 13.66 6.21
C ASP A 82 -26.06 12.63 7.24
N MET A 83 -25.22 13.06 8.17
CA MET A 83 -24.84 12.27 9.33
C MET A 83 -25.94 12.42 10.39
N ALA A 84 -26.88 11.46 10.39
CA ALA A 84 -27.86 11.35 11.45
C ALA A 84 -27.14 11.12 12.80
N LEU A 85 -27.28 12.10 13.69
CA LEU A 85 -26.78 12.10 15.06
C LEU A 85 -27.53 11.04 15.88
N ALA A 86 -26.86 9.93 16.18
CA ALA A 86 -27.31 8.98 17.20
C ALA A 86 -26.46 9.17 18.47
N GLU A 87 -26.99 9.96 19.41
CA GLU A 87 -26.49 10.00 20.77
C GLU A 87 -26.74 8.66 21.47
N SER A 88 -25.72 8.12 22.13
CA SER A 88 -25.91 7.25 23.28
C SER A 88 -24.81 7.48 24.31
N SER A 89 -25.29 7.80 25.51
CA SER A 89 -24.55 8.42 26.60
C SER A 89 -23.89 7.42 27.56
N LYS A 90 -23.02 8.00 28.42
CA LYS A 90 -22.57 7.59 29.77
C LYS A 90 -21.35 6.67 29.87
N SER A 91 -20.22 7.28 30.19
CA SER A 91 -19.17 6.65 31.02
C SER A 91 -19.22 7.25 32.43
N SER A 92 -19.33 6.37 33.43
CA SER A 92 -19.32 6.70 34.86
C SER A 92 -17.91 7.03 35.33
N MET A 93 -17.77 8.17 36.01
CA MET A 93 -16.55 8.61 36.67
C MET A 93 -16.32 7.82 37.97
N VAL A 94 -15.14 7.20 38.11
CA VAL A 94 -14.59 6.77 39.39
C VAL A 94 -13.32 7.59 39.68
N PRO A 95 -13.19 8.25 40.83
CA PRO A 95 -11.97 8.97 41.16
C PRO A 95 -10.98 8.00 41.80
N SER A 96 -9.76 7.93 41.28
CA SER A 96 -8.64 7.36 42.03
C SER A 96 -7.52 8.39 42.09
N ALA A 97 -7.20 8.79 43.32
CA ALA A 97 -6.09 9.65 43.67
C ALA A 97 -4.80 8.86 43.68
N GLY A 98 -3.74 9.43 43.09
CA GLY A 98 -2.38 8.93 43.23
C GLY A 98 -1.44 9.60 42.24
N MET A 99 -0.58 10.48 42.73
CA MET A 99 0.51 11.08 41.96
C MET A 99 1.42 9.97 41.39
N ALA A 100 1.57 9.94 40.07
CA ALA A 100 2.64 9.28 39.34
C ALA A 100 2.94 10.11 38.08
N GLN A 101 4.19 10.07 37.63
CA GLN A 101 4.76 10.94 36.59
C GLN A 101 3.92 11.05 35.31
N ASP A 102 3.89 12.27 34.78
CA ASP A 102 3.27 12.74 33.53
C ASP A 102 4.00 12.20 32.29
N ASP A 103 3.83 10.91 32.00
CA ASP A 103 4.48 10.22 30.88
C ASP A 103 3.57 10.00 29.65
N GLY A 104 2.41 10.69 29.57
CA GLY A 104 1.51 10.66 28.40
C GLY A 104 0.07 10.23 28.73
N ALA A 105 -0.79 10.17 27.71
CA ALA A 105 -2.15 9.67 27.87
C ALA A 105 -2.11 8.19 28.28
N SER A 106 -2.96 7.81 29.25
CA SER A 106 -3.04 6.43 29.75
C SER A 106 -3.47 5.44 28.67
N ASP A 107 -4.23 5.91 27.69
CA ASP A 107 -4.68 5.16 26.52
C ASP A 107 -4.60 6.07 25.27
N TYR A 108 -4.14 5.51 24.16
CA TYR A 108 -4.15 6.17 22.85
C TYR A 108 -4.45 5.17 21.72
N SER A 109 -5.01 5.67 20.61
CA SER A 109 -5.36 4.81 19.48
C SER A 109 -4.15 4.63 18.57
N THR A 110 -3.71 3.39 18.38
CA THR A 110 -2.80 3.04 17.28
C THR A 110 -3.61 2.82 16.00
N THR A 111 -3.04 3.09 14.81
CA THR A 111 -3.72 2.95 13.51
C THR A 111 -3.63 1.54 12.90
N ASN A 112 -3.41 0.51 13.72
CA ASN A 112 -3.06 -0.83 13.25
C ASN A 112 -4.24 -1.59 12.57
N ILE A 113 -3.97 -2.24 11.43
CA ILE A 113 -4.85 -3.26 10.80
C ILE A 113 -4.27 -4.68 11.02
N GLN A 114 -5.19 -5.63 11.18
CA GLN A 114 -5.24 -6.88 11.96
C GLN A 114 -4.13 -7.97 11.85
N VAL A 115 -2.83 -7.65 11.86
CA VAL A 115 -1.76 -8.66 12.09
C VAL A 115 -0.73 -8.16 13.10
N GLU A 116 -0.36 -9.01 14.06
CA GLU A 116 0.66 -8.70 15.07
C GLU A 116 2.02 -8.43 14.40
N GLY A 117 2.64 -7.30 14.75
CA GLY A 117 3.98 -6.93 14.26
C GLY A 117 4.02 -6.32 12.85
N VAL A 118 2.87 -5.98 12.26
CA VAL A 118 2.78 -5.26 10.99
C VAL A 118 2.20 -3.86 11.26
N ASP A 119 2.84 -2.80 10.76
CA ASP A 119 2.25 -1.46 10.74
C ASP A 119 1.98 -1.03 9.29
N GLU A 120 0.88 -0.30 9.10
CA GLU A 120 0.49 0.32 7.82
C GLU A 120 0.71 1.84 7.90
N PRO A 121 1.21 2.46 6.82
CA PRO A 121 1.48 3.89 6.82
C PRO A 121 0.15 4.66 6.76
N ASP A 122 0.11 5.80 7.44
CA ASP A 122 -1.07 6.67 7.50
C ASP A 122 -0.62 8.13 7.46
N PHE A 123 -1.49 9.07 7.10
CA PHE A 123 -1.19 10.50 7.10
C PHE A 123 -1.25 11.12 8.50
N ILE A 124 -1.71 10.36 9.51
CA ILE A 124 -1.72 10.74 10.92
C ILE A 124 -1.20 9.59 11.80
N LYS A 125 -0.28 9.90 12.73
CA LYS A 125 0.29 8.97 13.71
C LYS A 125 0.34 9.64 15.09
N ASN A 126 0.42 8.85 16.15
CA ASN A 126 0.55 9.37 17.51
C ASN A 126 1.28 8.38 18.43
N ASP A 127 1.91 8.90 19.49
CA ASP A 127 2.66 8.14 20.50
C ASP A 127 2.09 8.32 21.92
N GLY A 128 0.83 8.76 22.02
CA GLY A 128 0.15 9.04 23.29
C GLY A 128 0.46 10.41 23.91
N LYS A 129 1.50 11.12 23.45
CA LYS A 129 1.81 12.49 23.89
C LYS A 129 1.81 13.49 22.74
N TYR A 130 2.24 13.06 21.57
CA TYR A 130 2.35 13.86 20.36
C TYR A 130 1.51 13.25 19.24
N ILE A 131 0.99 14.12 18.37
CA ILE A 131 0.37 13.77 17.10
C ILE A 131 1.29 14.27 15.99
N TYR A 132 1.53 13.41 15.01
CA TYR A 132 2.28 13.68 13.79
C TYR A 132 1.25 13.66 12.68
N THR A 133 1.23 14.68 11.82
CA THR A 133 0.31 14.72 10.68
C THR A 133 0.96 15.35 9.45
N LEU A 134 0.63 14.82 8.28
CA LEU A 134 0.98 15.41 7.00
C LEU A 134 -0.14 16.35 6.55
N SER A 135 0.18 17.64 6.42
CA SER A 135 -0.81 18.65 6.01
C SER A 135 -0.14 19.74 5.20
N ASN A 136 -0.72 20.12 4.06
CA ASN A 136 -0.21 21.18 3.17
C ASN A 136 1.28 21.02 2.81
N SER A 137 1.71 19.79 2.48
CA SER A 137 3.13 19.47 2.22
C SER A 137 4.06 19.75 3.42
N GLN A 138 3.54 19.65 4.63
CA GLN A 138 4.33 19.79 5.86
C GLN A 138 4.17 18.57 6.76
N LEU A 139 5.24 18.19 7.47
CA LEU A 139 5.15 17.42 8.70
C LEU A 139 4.82 18.38 9.85
N VAL A 140 3.68 18.18 10.49
CA VAL A 140 3.24 18.96 11.64
C VAL A 140 3.28 18.08 12.88
N ILE A 141 4.00 18.52 13.91
CA ILE A 141 4.06 17.84 15.21
C ILE A 141 3.29 18.68 16.23
N VAL A 142 2.33 18.04 16.88
CA VAL A 142 1.44 18.66 17.86
C VAL A 142 1.64 17.96 19.19
N LYS A 143 1.91 18.72 20.24
CA LYS A 143 1.75 18.22 21.61
C LYS A 143 0.27 18.07 21.88
N ALA A 144 -0.19 16.85 22.09
CA ALA A 144 -1.60 16.54 22.28
C ALA A 144 -1.96 16.27 23.75
N TYR A 145 -0.97 15.91 24.57
CA TYR A 145 -1.15 15.65 26.00
C TYR A 145 -0.21 16.48 26.89
N PRO A 146 -0.69 16.99 28.05
CA PRO A 146 -2.11 17.03 28.44
C PRO A 146 -2.91 18.00 27.55
N ALA A 147 -4.21 17.75 27.39
CA ALA A 147 -5.06 18.54 26.48
C ALA A 147 -5.06 20.05 26.78
N THR A 148 -4.83 20.44 28.04
CA THR A 148 -4.73 21.85 28.46
C THR A 148 -3.46 22.55 27.98
N ALA A 149 -2.45 21.79 27.56
CA ALA A 149 -1.17 22.27 27.03
C ALA A 149 -1.00 21.86 25.55
N ALA A 150 -2.11 21.64 24.84
CA ALA A 150 -2.06 21.25 23.44
C ALA A 150 -1.58 22.41 22.57
N GLU A 151 -0.53 22.18 21.78
CA GLU A 151 0.10 23.20 20.94
C GLU A 151 0.81 22.57 19.75
N ILE A 152 0.97 23.35 18.68
CA ILE A 152 1.81 22.95 17.54
C ILE A 152 3.25 23.25 17.92
N LEU A 153 4.11 22.24 17.93
CA LEU A 153 5.53 22.39 18.24
C LEU A 153 6.35 22.75 17.01
N SER A 154 6.11 22.06 15.90
CA SER A 154 6.85 22.27 14.67
C SER A 154 6.00 22.10 13.42
N LYS A 155 6.45 22.77 12.35
CA LYS A 155 5.97 22.61 10.98
C LYS A 155 7.19 22.54 10.08
N THR A 156 7.42 21.37 9.53
CA THR A 156 8.58 21.11 8.67
C THR A 156 8.10 21.00 7.23
N GLU A 157 8.55 21.91 6.38
CA GLU A 157 8.24 21.88 4.94
C GLU A 157 8.84 20.64 4.28
N ILE A 158 8.06 20.03 3.40
CA ILE A 158 8.44 18.86 2.63
C ILE A 158 8.30 19.20 1.15
N GLU A 159 9.40 19.04 0.40
CA GLU A 159 9.36 19.23 -1.04
C GLU A 159 8.61 18.08 -1.72
N GLY A 160 7.55 18.41 -2.45
CA GLY A 160 6.72 17.45 -3.18
C GLY A 160 5.38 17.18 -2.51
N TYR A 161 4.84 16.00 -2.77
CA TYR A 161 3.53 15.57 -2.30
C TYR A 161 3.69 14.41 -1.31
N PRO A 162 3.76 14.68 0.01
CA PRO A 162 3.77 13.64 1.01
C PRO A 162 2.40 12.95 1.06
N THR A 163 2.39 11.63 1.04
CA THR A 163 1.16 10.82 0.99
C THR A 163 0.85 10.19 2.34
N GLU A 164 1.81 9.49 2.92
CA GLU A 164 1.63 8.65 4.11
C GLU A 164 2.94 8.59 4.91
N MET A 165 2.87 8.19 6.18
CA MET A 165 4.05 8.03 7.01
C MET A 165 3.95 6.87 8.01
N PHE A 166 5.12 6.43 8.45
CA PHE A 166 5.31 5.63 9.65
C PHE A 166 5.88 6.46 10.79
N LEU A 167 5.56 6.05 12.02
CA LEU A 167 6.22 6.51 13.23
C LEU A 167 6.87 5.29 13.91
N SER A 168 8.19 5.30 14.04
CA SER A 168 8.96 4.22 14.68
C SER A 168 9.99 4.81 15.63
N GLY A 169 9.71 4.75 16.94
CA GLY A 169 10.52 5.44 17.94
C GLY A 169 10.61 6.94 17.66
N ASP A 170 11.83 7.48 17.64
CA ASP A 170 12.11 8.89 17.29
C ASP A 170 12.37 9.11 15.79
N LYS A 171 11.77 8.28 14.93
CA LYS A 171 11.86 8.42 13.47
C LYS A 171 10.47 8.51 12.85
N VAL A 172 10.30 9.50 11.98
CA VAL A 172 9.15 9.61 11.08
C VAL A 172 9.62 9.31 9.67
N ILE A 173 9.04 8.31 9.03
CA ILE A 173 9.37 7.88 7.67
C ILE A 173 8.22 8.31 6.78
N ILE A 174 8.46 9.20 5.82
CA ILE A 174 7.44 9.84 4.99
C ILE A 174 7.64 9.41 3.54
N PHE A 175 6.55 8.95 2.91
CA PHE A 175 6.52 8.67 1.48
C PHE A 175 6.09 9.91 0.73
N VAL A 176 6.89 10.32 -0.25
CA VAL A 176 6.71 11.56 -1.00
C VAL A 176 6.76 11.27 -2.48
N THR A 177 5.79 11.79 -3.24
CA THR A 177 5.91 11.87 -4.69
C THR A 177 6.46 13.24 -5.06
N ARG A 178 7.67 13.30 -5.60
CA ARG A 178 8.24 14.51 -6.19
C ARG A 178 8.83 14.17 -7.54
N GLY A 179 8.90 15.15 -8.44
CA GLY A 179 9.64 14.93 -9.68
C GLY A 179 11.04 15.49 -9.59
N ASP A 180 11.96 14.67 -10.05
CA ASP A 180 13.36 15.01 -10.12
C ASP A 180 13.72 15.37 -11.55
N GLU A 181 14.62 16.35 -11.63
CA GLU A 181 15.30 16.73 -12.83
C GLU A 181 16.44 15.74 -13.10
N GLU A 182 16.35 14.99 -14.19
CA GLU A 182 17.42 14.09 -14.63
C GLU A 182 17.75 14.24 -16.12
N LEU A 183 18.97 13.84 -16.50
CA LEU A 183 19.35 13.77 -17.90
C LEU A 183 18.80 12.48 -18.53
N GLY A 184 18.04 12.62 -19.60
CA GLY A 184 17.51 11.51 -20.35
C GLY A 184 17.49 11.77 -21.85
N PHE A 185 17.25 10.70 -22.61
CA PHE A 185 17.08 10.77 -24.05
C PHE A 185 15.58 10.75 -24.36
N GLU A 186 15.10 11.72 -25.14
CA GLU A 186 13.78 11.63 -25.74
C GLU A 186 13.79 10.60 -26.88
N THR A 187 12.63 10.00 -27.17
CA THR A 187 12.53 9.00 -28.24
C THR A 187 13.02 9.61 -29.56
N TYR A 188 14.04 8.99 -30.17
CA TYR A 188 14.75 9.44 -31.37
C TYR A 188 15.72 10.62 -31.22
N ASP A 189 16.00 11.08 -30.00
CA ASP A 189 17.05 12.07 -29.73
C ASP A 189 18.35 11.39 -29.25
N ALA A 190 19.50 11.81 -29.77
CA ALA A 190 20.82 11.34 -29.36
C ALA A 190 21.52 12.32 -28.39
N ILE A 191 20.88 13.45 -28.10
CA ILE A 191 21.38 14.46 -27.19
C ILE A 191 20.61 14.34 -25.87
N PRO A 192 21.30 14.15 -24.72
CA PRO A 192 20.62 14.12 -23.44
C PRO A 192 20.02 15.49 -23.12
N ARG A 193 18.76 15.50 -22.69
CA ARG A 193 18.04 16.70 -22.26
C ARG A 193 17.63 16.55 -20.81
N GLN A 194 17.41 17.70 -20.17
CA GLN A 194 16.77 17.75 -18.87
C GLN A 194 15.32 17.27 -19.03
N ILE A 195 15.00 16.14 -18.40
CA ILE A 195 13.65 15.61 -18.34
C ILE A 195 13.18 15.60 -16.88
N TYR A 196 11.89 15.81 -16.70
CA TYR A 196 11.25 15.73 -15.39
C TYR A 196 10.63 14.35 -15.23
N ARG A 197 11.06 13.61 -14.19
CA ARG A 197 10.44 12.32 -13.87
C ARG A 197 9.92 12.32 -12.45
N GLN A 198 8.64 12.02 -12.31
CA GLN A 198 8.06 11.72 -11.00
C GLN A 198 8.69 10.44 -10.44
N LYS A 199 9.12 10.51 -9.19
CA LYS A 199 9.72 9.42 -8.43
C LYS A 199 9.10 9.35 -7.05
N ALA A 200 9.20 8.16 -6.46
CA ALA A 200 8.94 7.98 -5.05
C ALA A 200 10.20 8.36 -4.26
N HIS A 201 10.01 9.16 -3.22
CA HIS A 201 11.04 9.51 -2.24
C HIS A 201 10.60 9.00 -0.87
N ILE A 202 11.56 8.52 -0.10
CA ILE A 202 11.36 8.13 1.30
C ILE A 202 12.22 9.07 2.13
N LEU A 203 11.57 9.97 2.85
CA LEU A 203 12.21 10.91 3.74
C LEU A 203 12.19 10.37 5.16
N ILE A 204 13.34 10.32 5.82
CA ILE A 204 13.46 9.87 7.20
C ILE A 204 13.83 11.07 8.06
N TYR A 205 12.92 11.50 8.92
CA TYR A 205 13.15 12.57 9.89
C TYR A 205 13.47 12.00 11.27
N ASP A 206 14.51 12.53 11.92
CA ASP A 206 14.71 12.41 13.36
C ASP A 206 13.80 13.40 14.07
N VAL A 207 12.93 12.89 14.93
CA VAL A 207 12.00 13.70 15.72
C VAL A 207 12.33 13.67 17.21
N SER A 208 13.54 13.25 17.62
CA SER A 208 13.96 13.24 19.03
C SER A 208 13.75 14.61 19.67
N ASN A 209 14.07 15.68 18.92
CA ASN A 209 13.65 17.04 19.21
C ASN A 209 12.35 17.37 18.45
N LYS A 210 11.22 17.46 19.17
CA LYS A 210 9.89 17.65 18.57
C LYS A 210 9.69 19.06 17.98
N ASP A 211 10.46 20.04 18.46
CA ASP A 211 10.42 21.44 18.01
C ASP A 211 11.25 21.67 16.74
N ASP A 212 12.20 20.77 16.43
CA ASP A 212 13.11 20.90 15.29
C ASP A 212 13.39 19.51 14.66
N PRO A 213 12.43 18.96 13.87
CA PRO A 213 12.64 17.72 13.15
C PRO A 213 13.76 17.83 12.12
N GLU A 214 14.72 16.90 12.14
CA GLU A 214 15.87 16.93 11.25
C GLU A 214 15.76 15.85 10.18
N LEU A 215 15.93 16.21 8.90
CA LEU A 215 15.99 15.23 7.81
C LEU A 215 17.31 14.45 7.90
N VAL A 216 17.23 13.14 8.10
CA VAL A 216 18.38 12.23 8.19
C VAL A 216 18.69 11.61 6.83
N GLU A 217 17.67 11.16 6.11
CA GLU A 217 17.83 10.50 4.81
C GLU A 217 16.72 10.91 3.82
N ASP A 218 17.10 11.03 2.54
CA ASP A 218 16.21 11.13 1.37
C ASP A 218 16.62 10.00 0.41
N ILE A 219 15.78 8.97 0.32
CA ILE A 219 16.03 7.80 -0.51
C ILE A 219 15.13 7.86 -1.73
N ASP A 220 15.71 7.80 -2.93
CA ASP A 220 14.95 7.68 -4.17
C ASP A 220 14.58 6.23 -4.47
N ALA A 221 13.29 6.00 -4.74
CA ALA A 221 12.75 4.74 -5.23
C ALA A 221 12.24 4.93 -6.66
N LYS A 222 12.61 4.00 -7.54
CA LYS A 222 12.20 4.03 -8.94
C LYS A 222 10.70 3.78 -9.05
N GLY A 223 10.03 4.59 -9.87
CA GLY A 223 8.61 4.46 -10.14
C GLY A 223 7.77 5.31 -9.20
N TYR A 224 6.55 4.86 -8.92
CA TYR A 224 5.53 5.60 -8.18
C TYR A 224 5.21 4.87 -6.90
N TYR A 225 5.16 5.57 -5.76
CA TYR A 225 4.76 4.95 -4.51
C TYR A 225 3.35 4.35 -4.64
N VAL A 226 3.21 3.06 -4.31
CA VAL A 226 1.92 2.35 -4.30
C VAL A 226 1.52 1.99 -2.88
N ALA A 227 2.43 1.36 -2.12
CA ALA A 227 2.17 0.91 -0.76
C ALA A 227 3.48 0.62 -0.03
N ALA A 228 3.45 0.69 1.30
CA ALA A 228 4.53 0.22 2.16
C ALA A 228 4.02 -0.53 3.39
N ARG A 229 4.89 -1.33 3.99
CA ARG A 229 4.66 -2.04 5.26
C ARG A 229 5.92 -2.11 6.09
N ILE A 230 5.77 -1.97 7.41
CA ILE A 230 6.84 -2.31 8.35
C ILE A 230 6.60 -3.74 8.86
N ILE A 231 7.66 -4.55 8.81
CA ILE A 231 7.69 -5.89 9.41
C ILE A 231 9.00 -6.04 10.19
N GLY A 232 8.90 -6.10 11.51
CA GLY A 232 10.07 -5.99 12.39
C GLY A 232 10.81 -4.67 12.14
N ASP A 233 12.11 -4.74 11.88
CA ASP A 233 12.97 -3.56 11.66
C ASP A 233 13.09 -3.13 10.18
N HIS A 234 12.28 -3.73 9.28
CA HIS A 234 12.40 -3.49 7.85
C HIS A 234 11.15 -2.81 7.28
N VAL A 235 11.38 -1.79 6.44
CA VAL A 235 10.35 -1.17 5.61
C VAL A 235 10.36 -1.84 4.24
N TYR A 236 9.22 -2.38 3.83
CA TYR A 236 8.98 -2.92 2.49
C TYR A 236 8.14 -1.94 1.70
N ILE A 237 8.53 -1.67 0.45
CA ILE A 237 7.91 -0.66 -0.41
C ILE A 237 7.63 -1.28 -1.78
N VAL A 238 6.48 -0.92 -2.36
CA VAL A 238 6.11 -1.22 -3.73
C VAL A 238 6.09 0.08 -4.52
N SER A 239 6.89 0.16 -5.59
CA SER A 239 7.01 1.34 -6.46
C SER A 239 7.17 1.04 -7.94
#